data_AF-A0A024VVK6-F1
#
_entry.id   AF-A0A024VVK6-F1
#
_cell.length_a   1.000
_cell.length_b   1.000
_cell.length_c   1.000
_cell.angle_alpha   90.00
_cell.angle_beta   90.00
_cell.angle_gamma   90.00
#
_symmetry.space_group_name_H-M   'P 1'
#
loop_
_entity.id
_entity.type
_entity.pdbx_description
1 polymer ?
#
loop_
_entity_poly.entity_id
_entity_poly.type
_entity_poly.pdbx_seq_one_letter_code
_entity_poly.pdbx_strand_id
1 'polypeptide(L)'
;MYKYFSCSLQNLKEKKLYTLVTNLISHNTIQSFLLNTISLYYIGTALEKIIQSRNFFITYLISGVLSSYIQILYHKNNYNNIYVFGASGSISSILSTYTFMYPSQNIYLYGVLALPLVIK
;
A
#
# COMPACT_ATOMS: atom_id res chain seq x y z
N MET A 1 -18.04 4.79 8.32
CA MET A 1 -16.62 4.59 7.93
C MET A 1 -16.20 5.48 6.76
N TYR A 2 -16.93 5.50 5.64
CA TYR A 2 -16.66 6.29 4.41
C TYR A 2 -16.44 7.82 4.53
N LYS A 3 -16.58 8.43 5.71
CA LYS A 3 -16.47 9.89 5.88
C LYS A 3 -15.18 10.34 6.57
N TYR A 4 -14.53 9.44 7.33
CA TYR A 4 -13.34 9.72 8.15
C TYR A 4 -12.16 8.80 7.86
N PHE A 5 -12.44 7.65 7.23
CA PHE A 5 -11.50 6.54 7.06
C PHE A 5 -11.25 6.18 5.58
N SER A 6 -11.84 6.92 4.65
CA SER A 6 -11.58 6.81 3.23
C SER A 6 -10.98 8.12 2.72
N CYS A 7 -10.03 8.01 1.79
CA CYS A 7 -9.55 9.19 1.09
C CYS A 7 -10.40 9.38 -0.17
N SER A 8 -10.91 10.60 -0.39
CA SER A 8 -11.69 10.96 -1.57
C SER A 8 -11.29 12.36 -2.02
N LEU A 9 -11.54 12.67 -3.30
CA LEU A 9 -11.27 14.00 -3.86
C LEU A 9 -11.99 15.11 -3.05
N GLN A 10 -13.18 14.79 -2.52
CA GLN A 10 -13.96 15.65 -1.64
C GLN A 10 -13.22 15.93 -0.32
N ASN A 11 -12.66 14.90 0.33
CA ASN A 11 -11.95 15.03 1.61
C ASN A 11 -10.65 15.84 1.46
N LEU A 12 -9.95 15.70 0.34
CA LEU A 12 -8.77 16.52 0.01
C LEU A 12 -9.14 17.99 -0.24
N LYS A 13 -10.24 18.26 -0.95
CA LYS A 13 -10.78 19.63 -1.12
C LYS A 13 -11.19 20.26 0.21
N GLU A 14 -11.67 19.47 1.16
CA GLU A 14 -12.01 19.88 2.53
C GLU A 14 -10.80 19.98 3.47
N LYS A 15 -9.56 19.90 2.95
CA LYS A 15 -8.30 19.94 3.72
C LYS A 15 -8.14 18.85 4.78
N LYS A 16 -8.86 17.72 4.65
CA LYS A 16 -8.78 16.58 5.58
C LYS A 16 -7.57 15.69 5.30
N LEU A 17 -6.36 16.24 5.48
CA LEU A 17 -5.09 15.55 5.20
C LEU A 17 -4.90 14.27 6.03
N TYR A 18 -5.51 14.19 7.22
CA TYR A 18 -5.49 12.98 8.04
C TYR A 18 -6.08 11.76 7.32
N THR A 19 -6.97 11.96 6.34
CA THR A 19 -7.57 10.86 5.55
C THR A 19 -6.56 10.12 4.67
N LEU A 20 -5.40 10.71 4.39
CA LEU A 20 -4.31 10.03 3.68
C LEU A 20 -3.67 8.96 4.55
N VAL A 21 -3.57 9.21 5.86
CA VAL A 21 -2.98 8.26 6.82
C VAL A 21 -4.04 7.27 7.31
N THR A 22 -5.26 7.73 7.61
CA THR A 22 -6.31 6.85 8.13
C THR A 22 -6.84 5.86 7.10
N ASN A 23 -6.73 6.14 5.79
CA ASN A 23 -7.11 5.15 4.78
C ASN A 23 -6.21 3.92 4.77
N LEU A 24 -4.94 4.06 5.20
CA LEU A 24 -3.99 2.93 5.25
C LEU A 24 -4.45 1.82 6.20
N ILE A 25 -5.18 2.19 7.24
CA ILE A 25 -5.72 1.28 8.26
C ILE A 25 -7.11 0.75 7.85
N SER A 26 -7.77 1.43 6.91
CA SER A 26 -9.19 1.23 6.63
C SER A 26 -9.38 0.34 5.42
N HIS A 27 -10.12 -0.74 5.59
CA HIS A 27 -10.28 -1.75 4.56
C HIS A 27 -11.75 -1.91 4.20
N ASN A 28 -12.01 -1.98 2.89
CA ASN A 28 -13.36 -2.01 2.35
C ASN A 28 -14.02 -3.39 2.53
N THR A 29 -13.22 -4.45 2.61
CA THR A 29 -13.68 -5.84 2.82
C THR A 29 -12.73 -6.61 3.74
N ILE A 30 -13.25 -7.64 4.43
CA ILE A 30 -12.46 -8.58 5.23
C ILE A 30 -11.41 -9.32 4.39
N GLN A 31 -11.74 -9.65 3.14
CA GLN A 31 -10.78 -10.28 2.23
C GLN A 31 -9.59 -9.37 1.93
N SER A 32 -9.83 -8.09 1.63
CA SER A 32 -8.76 -7.11 1.45
C SER A 32 -7.92 -6.96 2.71
N PHE A 33 -8.55 -7.04 3.89
CA PHE A 33 -7.82 -6.99 5.16
C PHE A 33 -6.91 -8.18 5.37
N LEU A 34 -7.41 -9.39 5.15
CA LEU A 34 -6.61 -10.60 5.27
C LEU A 34 -5.45 -10.60 4.26
N LEU A 35 -5.72 -10.30 2.99
CA LEU A 35 -4.70 -10.28 1.95
C LEU A 35 -3.62 -9.22 2.22
N ASN A 36 -4.00 -8.02 2.65
CA ASN A 36 -3.04 -6.97 2.98
C ASN A 36 -2.17 -7.37 4.18
N THR A 37 -2.79 -7.91 5.24
CA THR A 37 -2.07 -8.30 6.46
C THR A 37 -1.10 -9.45 6.19
N ILE A 38 -1.54 -10.47 5.44
CA ILE A 38 -0.68 -11.61 5.06
C ILE A 38 0.46 -11.14 4.15
N SER A 39 0.17 -10.28 3.17
CA SER A 39 1.19 -9.74 2.27
C SER A 39 2.21 -8.87 3.03
N LEU A 40 1.74 -8.03 3.95
CA LEU A 40 2.59 -7.22 4.82
C LEU A 40 3.44 -8.10 5.74
N TYR A 41 2.89 -9.20 6.26
CA TYR A 41 3.65 -10.12 7.09
C TYR A 41 4.79 -10.78 6.30
N TYR A 42 4.52 -11.38 5.14
CA TYR A 42 5.57 -12.07 4.38
C TYR A 42 6.54 -11.12 3.68
N ILE A 43 6.04 -10.18 2.88
CA ILE A 43 6.86 -9.27 2.09
C ILE A 43 7.45 -8.17 2.98
N GLY A 44 6.64 -7.66 3.91
CA GLY A 44 7.07 -6.59 4.80
C GLY A 44 8.16 -7.05 5.78
N THR A 45 8.04 -8.22 6.40
CA THR A 45 9.12 -8.73 7.27
C THR A 45 10.39 -9.05 6.49
N ALA A 46 10.28 -9.48 5.23
CA ALA A 46 11.42 -9.70 4.36
C ALA A 46 12.16 -8.38 4.05
N LEU A 47 11.44 -7.32 3.71
CA LEU A 47 12.02 -5.99 3.50
C LEU A 47 12.57 -5.40 4.80
N GLU A 48 11.84 -5.52 5.92
CA GLU A 48 12.22 -4.99 7.23
C GLU A 48 13.58 -5.52 7.70
N LYS A 49 13.83 -6.82 7.50
CA LYS A 49 15.14 -7.45 7.81
C LYS A 49 16.30 -6.86 7.02
N ILE A 50 16.04 -6.31 5.83
CA ILE A 50 17.05 -5.71 4.96
C ILE A 50 17.27 -4.24 5.33
N ILE A 51 16.20 -3.44 5.39
CA ILE A 51 16.30 -1.97 5.50
C ILE A 51 16.21 -1.45 6.92
N GLN A 52 16.02 -2.33 7.91
CA GLN A 52 15.74 -2.02 9.33
C GLN A 52 14.34 -1.43 9.57
N SER A 53 13.82 -1.67 10.77
CA SER A 53 12.44 -1.31 11.20
C SER A 53 12.11 0.17 11.03
N ARG A 54 13.04 1.07 11.32
CA ARG A 54 12.83 2.52 11.18
C ARG A 54 12.59 2.93 9.73
N ASN A 55 13.43 2.45 8.80
CA ASN A 55 13.29 2.81 7.39
C ASN A 55 12.08 2.10 6.78
N PHE A 56 11.77 0.87 7.21
CA PHE A 56 10.55 0.17 6.81
C PHE A 56 9.29 0.99 7.12
N PHE A 57 9.17 1.49 8.36
CA PHE A 57 8.02 2.28 8.78
C PHE A 57 7.88 3.57 7.94
N ILE A 58 8.99 4.27 7.72
CA ILE A 58 9.03 5.49 6.89
C ILE A 58 8.62 5.17 5.45
N THR A 59 9.19 4.13 4.85
CA THR A 59 8.85 3.70 3.49
C THR A 59 7.37 3.32 3.38
N TYR A 60 6.81 2.59 4.35
CA TYR A 60 5.39 2.21 4.36
C TYR A 60 4.46 3.43 4.41
N LEU A 61 4.75 4.39 5.28
CA LEU A 61 3.95 5.62 5.41
C LEU A 61 4.05 6.51 4.18
N ILE A 62 5.27 6.81 3.72
CA ILE A 62 5.49 7.72 2.58
C ILE A 62 4.89 7.12 1.31
N SER A 63 5.16 5.84 1.04
CA SER A 63 4.59 5.17 -0.13
C SER A 63 3.07 5.06 -0.08
N GLY A 64 2.50 4.86 1.11
CA GLY A 64 1.06 4.84 1.33
C GLY A 64 0.38 6.16 1.03
N VAL A 65 0.97 7.26 1.51
CA VAL A 65 0.48 8.62 1.25
C VAL A 65 0.64 8.97 -0.22
N LEU A 66 1.80 8.69 -0.82
CA LEU A 66 2.06 8.96 -2.25
C LEU A 66 1.14 8.16 -3.17
N SER A 67 0.97 6.86 -2.94
CA SER A 67 0.08 6.03 -3.74
C SER A 67 -1.38 6.49 -3.65
N SER A 68 -1.85 6.83 -2.45
CA SER A 68 -3.19 7.42 -2.24
C SER A 68 -3.35 8.74 -3.00
N TYR A 69 -2.34 9.61 -2.95
CA TYR A 69 -2.35 10.89 -3.65
C TYR A 69 -2.38 10.73 -5.18
N ILE A 70 -1.52 9.86 -5.72
CA ILE A 70 -1.45 9.56 -7.16
C ILE A 70 -2.77 8.95 -7.64
N GLN A 71 -3.35 8.02 -6.88
CA GLN A 71 -4.63 7.40 -7.24
C GLN A 71 -5.76 8.42 -7.30
N ILE A 72 -5.80 9.38 -6.38
CA ILE A 72 -6.78 10.46 -6.40
C ILE A 72 -6.57 11.41 -7.59
N LEU A 73 -5.32 11.73 -7.93
CA LEU A 73 -5.00 12.52 -9.12
C LEU A 73 -5.43 11.82 -10.41
N TYR A 74 -5.16 10.52 -10.53
CA TYR A 74 -5.52 9.72 -11.70
C TYR A 74 -7.03 9.68 -11.92
N HIS A 75 -7.81 9.58 -10.84
CA HIS A 75 -9.26 9.50 -10.91
C HIS A 75 -9.98 10.85 -10.92
N LYS A 76 -9.26 11.96 -10.74
CA LYS A 76 -9.80 13.33 -10.73
C LYS A 76 -10.65 13.66 -11.97
N ASN A 77 -10.30 13.10 -13.14
CA ASN A 77 -10.99 13.39 -14.39
C ASN A 77 -12.07 12.36 -14.78
N ASN A 78 -12.05 11.15 -14.20
CA ASN A 78 -12.90 10.05 -14.67
C ASN A 78 -14.08 9.74 -13.75
N TYR A 79 -13.99 10.00 -12.43
CA TYR A 79 -15.03 9.61 -11.48
C TYR A 79 -15.11 10.57 -10.28
N ASN A 80 -16.28 11.17 -10.08
CA ASN A 80 -16.52 12.16 -9.01
C ASN A 80 -16.58 11.57 -7.59
N ASN A 81 -16.62 10.24 -7.41
CA ASN A 81 -16.92 9.63 -6.11
C ASN A 81 -16.15 8.33 -5.85
N ILE A 82 -14.82 8.35 -6.03
CA ILE A 82 -13.98 7.20 -5.65
C ILE A 82 -13.50 7.35 -4.21
N TYR A 83 -13.79 6.30 -3.44
CA TYR A 83 -13.21 6.11 -2.12
C TYR A 83 -11.96 5.26 -2.26
N VAL A 84 -10.80 5.86 -2.03
CA VAL A 84 -9.53 5.18 -1.93
C VAL A 84 -9.41 4.57 -0.55
N PHE A 85 -9.24 3.25 -0.54
CA PHE A 85 -9.01 2.44 0.63
C PHE A 85 -7.76 1.60 0.42
N GLY A 86 -6.82 1.69 1.35
CA GLY A 86 -6.06 0.52 1.73
C GLY A 86 -4.54 0.63 1.60
N ALA A 87 -3.92 -0.20 2.43
CA ALA A 87 -2.50 -0.50 2.48
C ALA A 87 -1.93 -1.12 1.19
N SER A 88 -2.76 -1.45 0.20
CA SER A 88 -2.32 -2.15 -1.03
C SER A 88 -1.29 -1.35 -1.83
N GLY A 89 -1.40 -0.01 -1.85
CA GLY A 89 -0.41 0.88 -2.47
C GLY A 89 0.94 0.83 -1.75
N SER A 90 0.93 0.83 -0.41
CA SER A 90 2.14 0.65 0.40
C SER A 90 2.77 -0.73 0.18
N ILE A 91 1.96 -1.79 0.19
CA ILE A 91 2.45 -3.17 -0.01
C ILE A 91 3.05 -3.33 -1.40
N SER A 92 2.41 -2.78 -2.44
CA SER A 92 2.94 -2.80 -3.80
C SER A 92 4.27 -2.05 -3.91
N SER A 93 4.42 -0.95 -3.18
CA SER A 93 5.66 -0.18 -3.14
C SER A 93 6.78 -0.92 -2.39
N ILE A 94 6.45 -1.58 -1.28
CA ILE A 94 7.39 -2.45 -0.54
C ILE A 94 7.84 -3.60 -1.43
N LEU A 95 6.90 -4.26 -2.11
CA LEU A 95 7.18 -5.34 -3.05
C LEU A 95 8.12 -4.86 -4.16
N SER A 96 7.78 -3.75 -4.82
CA SER A 96 8.60 -3.14 -5.87
C SER A 96 10.01 -2.77 -5.38
N THR A 97 10.11 -2.18 -4.18
CA THR A 97 11.41 -1.85 -3.56
C THR A 97 12.24 -3.11 -3.32
N TYR A 98 11.60 -4.18 -2.82
CA TYR A 98 12.25 -5.47 -2.62
C TYR A 98 12.72 -6.06 -3.95
N THR A 99 11.90 -6.01 -5.00
CA THR A 99 12.24 -6.42 -6.37
C THR A 99 13.47 -5.70 -6.91
N PHE A 100 13.56 -4.38 -6.72
CA PHE A 100 14.69 -3.58 -7.20
C PHE A 100 15.99 -3.87 -6.44
N MET A 101 15.89 -4.11 -5.12
CA MET A 101 17.08 -4.42 -4.31
C MET A 101 17.57 -5.86 -4.51
N TYR A 102 16.65 -6.80 -4.70
CA TYR A 102 16.95 -8.24 -4.80
C TYR A 102 16.24 -8.91 -5.98
N PRO A 103 16.56 -8.51 -7.23
CA PRO A 103 15.87 -9.00 -8.43
C PRO A 103 16.05 -10.51 -8.66
N SER A 104 17.12 -11.10 -8.12
CA SER A 104 17.44 -12.52 -8.27
C SER A 104 16.88 -13.42 -7.17
N GLN A 105 16.11 -12.88 -6.22
CA GLN A 105 15.49 -13.68 -5.16
C GLN A 105 14.05 -14.08 -5.51
N ASN A 106 13.61 -15.20 -4.95
CA ASN A 106 12.23 -15.66 -5.06
C ASN A 106 11.45 -15.12 -3.87
N ILE A 107 10.29 -14.52 -4.12
CA ILE A 107 9.35 -14.19 -3.04
C ILE A 107 8.33 -15.30 -2.94
N TYR A 108 8.05 -15.72 -1.71
CA TYR A 108 6.93 -16.58 -1.40
C TYR A 108 5.66 -15.73 -1.25
N LEU A 109 4.94 -15.56 -2.36
CA LEU A 109 3.62 -14.94 -2.36
C LEU A 109 2.68 -15.81 -1.52
N TYR A 110 2.18 -15.20 -0.42
CA TYR A 110 1.35 -15.86 0.59
C TYR A 110 2.00 -17.08 1.28
N GLY A 111 3.33 -17.22 1.23
CA GLY A 111 4.04 -18.38 1.78
C GLY A 111 3.91 -19.66 0.94
N VAL A 112 3.18 -19.63 -0.19
CA VAL A 112 2.89 -20.81 -1.00
C VAL A 112 3.50 -20.71 -2.41
N LEU A 113 3.42 -19.54 -3.03
CA LEU A 113 3.87 -19.36 -4.42
C LEU A 113 5.25 -18.72 -4.44
N ALA A 114 6.29 -19.52 -4.68
CA ALA A 114 7.62 -18.99 -4.99
C ALA A 114 7.58 -18.40 -6.40
N LEU A 115 7.55 -17.08 -6.50
CA LEU A 115 7.57 -16.37 -7.77
C LEU A 115 8.91 -15.66 -7.96
N PRO A 116 9.55 -15.81 -9.15
CA PRO A 116 10.72 -15.03 -9.48
C PRO A 116 10.32 -13.55 -9.55
N LEU A 117 11.10 -12.72 -8.86
CA LEU A 117 10.85 -11.28 -8.78
C LEU A 117 10.98 -10.56 -10.11
N VAL A 118 11.88 -11.05 -10.96
CA VAL A 118 12.11 -10.54 -12.30
C VAL A 118 12.02 -11.72 -13.26
N ILE A 119 11.13 -11.60 -14.25
CA ILE A 119 11.13 -12.48 -15.41
C ILE A 119 12.26 -11.97 -16.31
N LYS A 120 13.33 -12.75 -16.43
CA LYS A 120 14.46 -12.47 -17.32
C LYS A 120 14.10 -12.77 -18.77
#